data_AF-A0AAE1UE50-F1
#
_entry.id   AF-A0AAE1UE50-F1
#
_cell.length_a   1.000
_cell.length_b   1.000
_cell.length_c   1.000
_cell.angle_alpha   90.00
_cell.angle_beta   90.00
_cell.angle_gamma   90.00
#
_symmetry.space_group_name_H-M   'P 1'
#
loop_
_entity.id
_entity.type
_entity.pdbx_description
1 polymer ?
#
loop_
_entity_poly.entity_id
_entity_poly.type
_entity_poly.pdbx_seq_one_letter_code
_entity_poly.pdbx_strand_id
1 'polypeptide(L)'
;MTGTKSASGDIITDRSKQMERWAEHYQELYTRENTITNAAIGSIDPHPVMEELDVPPSVEELSKAIDSLTCGRAPGSDGIPPEVLKVGKRSELLRHLHGVLLQCWEEGTVPPGHA
;
A
#
# COMPACT_ATOMS: atom_id res chain seq x y z
N MET A 1 1.56 -28.52 6.65
CA MET A 1 2.47 -27.38 6.89
C MET A 1 3.77 -27.67 6.17
N THR A 2 4.16 -26.81 5.24
CA THR A 2 5.43 -26.87 4.51
C THR A 2 6.58 -26.52 5.46
N GLY A 3 7.69 -27.27 5.42
CA GLY A 3 8.87 -27.01 6.26
C GLY A 3 9.60 -25.72 5.86
N THR A 4 10.25 -25.05 6.82
CA THR A 4 11.10 -23.87 6.55
C THR A 4 12.57 -24.31 6.42
N LYS A 5 13.41 -23.53 5.75
CA LYS A 5 14.85 -23.84 5.64
C LYS A 5 15.63 -23.24 6.81
N SER A 6 16.57 -24.01 7.35
CA SER A 6 17.61 -23.51 8.25
C SER A 6 18.55 -22.55 7.52
N ALA A 7 19.44 -21.87 8.25
CA ALA A 7 20.52 -21.08 7.65
C ALA A 7 21.48 -21.93 6.79
N SER A 8 21.66 -23.22 7.13
CA SER A 8 22.44 -24.20 6.35
C SER A 8 21.70 -24.78 5.14
N GLY A 9 20.40 -24.48 4.97
CA GLY A 9 19.58 -24.94 3.85
C GLY A 9 18.77 -26.22 4.09
N ASP A 10 18.89 -26.82 5.28
CA ASP A 10 18.17 -28.03 5.71
C ASP A 10 16.70 -27.73 6.03
N ILE A 11 15.81 -28.71 5.83
CA ILE A 11 14.37 -28.52 6.06
C ILE A 11 14.04 -28.74 7.54
N ILE A 12 13.49 -27.72 8.19
CA ILE A 12 12.94 -27.74 9.55
C ILE A 12 11.44 -28.01 9.48
N THR A 13 11.01 -29.12 10.08
CA THR A 13 9.59 -29.51 10.17
C THR A 13 8.99 -29.28 11.57
N ASP A 14 9.84 -29.13 12.59
CA ASP A 14 9.42 -28.85 13.97
C ASP A 14 8.98 -27.40 14.15
N ARG A 15 7.76 -27.19 14.66
CA ARG A 15 7.15 -25.86 14.76
C ARG A 15 7.91 -24.90 15.68
N SER A 16 8.45 -25.38 16.79
CA SER A 16 9.19 -24.54 17.73
C SER A 16 10.51 -24.08 17.11
N LYS A 17 11.23 -24.98 16.46
CA LYS A 17 12.45 -24.66 15.71
C LYS A 17 12.20 -23.76 14.50
N GLN A 18 11.04 -23.89 13.85
CA GLN A 18 10.65 -22.95 12.81
C GLN A 18 10.52 -21.54 13.40
N MET A 19 9.83 -21.37 14.53
CA MET A 19 9.67 -20.07 15.18
C MET A 19 11.00 -19.45 15.61
N GLU A 20 11.91 -20.26 16.16
CA GLU A 20 13.27 -19.83 16.50
C GLU A 20 14.03 -19.35 15.26
N ARG A 21 13.97 -20.12 14.16
CA ARG A 21 14.59 -19.74 12.88
C ARG A 21 14.01 -18.44 12.32
N TRP A 22 12.70 -18.22 12.47
CA TRP A 22 12.07 -16.95 12.09
C TRP A 22 12.58 -15.79 12.94
N ALA A 23 12.65 -15.96 14.26
CA ALA A 23 13.16 -14.93 15.16
C ALA A 23 14.60 -14.56 14.83
N GLU A 24 15.47 -15.56 14.64
CA GLU A 24 16.86 -15.38 14.22
C GLU A 24 16.97 -14.61 12.90
N HIS A 25 16.22 -15.02 11.87
CA HIS A 25 16.26 -14.37 10.56
C HIS A 25 15.85 -12.89 10.63
N TYR A 26 14.75 -12.58 11.33
CA TYR A 26 14.29 -11.20 11.45
C TYR A 26 15.21 -10.36 12.33
N GLN A 27 15.77 -10.94 13.39
CA GLN A 27 16.76 -10.24 14.21
C GLN A 27 17.99 -9.87 13.37
N GLU A 28 18.53 -10.80 12.58
CA GLU A 28 19.64 -10.52 11.66
C GLU A 28 19.26 -9.45 10.64
N LEU A 29 18.08 -9.58 10.00
CA LEU A 29 17.58 -8.65 9.00
C LEU A 29 17.48 -7.22 9.52
N TYR A 30 16.95 -7.04 10.74
CA TYR A 30 16.73 -5.72 11.34
C TYR A 30 17.95 -5.15 12.07
N THR A 31 18.89 -6.00 12.49
CA THR A 31 20.13 -5.56 13.14
C THR A 31 21.23 -5.25 12.13
N ARG A 32 21.08 -5.70 10.88
CA ARG A 32 22.03 -5.41 9.80
C ARG A 32 22.03 -3.91 9.49
N GLU A 33 23.06 -3.22 9.96
CA GLU A 33 23.35 -1.85 9.52
C GLU A 33 23.65 -1.84 8.02
N ASN A 34 22.76 -1.25 7.24
CA ASN A 34 22.98 -1.06 5.81
C ASN A 34 23.72 0.26 5.60
N THR A 35 25.04 0.21 5.47
CA THR A 35 25.85 1.41 5.18
C THR A 35 25.72 1.77 3.71
N ILE A 36 24.81 2.67 3.38
CA ILE A 36 24.70 3.22 2.03
C ILE A 36 25.82 4.25 1.84
N THR A 37 26.70 4.03 0.87
CA THR A 37 27.78 4.99 0.56
C THR A 37 27.26 6.10 -0.35
N ASN A 38 27.82 7.31 -0.24
CA ASN A 38 27.51 8.40 -1.17
C ASN A 38 27.85 8.04 -2.63
N ALA A 39 28.83 7.16 -2.84
CA ALA A 39 29.15 6.64 -4.18
C ALA A 39 28.02 5.75 -4.73
N ALA A 40 27.38 4.93 -3.89
CA ALA A 40 26.20 4.16 -4.29
C ALA A 40 25.02 5.08 -4.63
N ILE A 41 24.78 6.14 -3.84
CA ILE A 41 23.73 7.14 -4.14
C ILE A 41 24.05 7.86 -5.46
N GLY A 42 25.30 8.29 -5.65
CA GLY A 42 25.75 8.97 -6.88
C GLY A 42 25.77 8.09 -8.13
N SER A 43 25.66 6.76 -7.98
CA SER A 43 25.54 5.82 -9.09
C SER A 43 24.10 5.57 -9.55
N ILE A 44 23.10 6.13 -8.84
CA ILE A 44 21.70 6.05 -9.23
C ILE A 44 21.45 7.12 -10.30
N ASP A 45 21.08 6.68 -11.50
CA ASP A 45 20.66 7.59 -12.56
C ASP A 45 19.41 8.37 -12.12
N PRO A 46 19.41 9.71 -12.20
CA PRO A 46 18.23 10.50 -11.88
C PRO A 46 17.08 10.11 -12.80
N HIS A 47 15.94 9.79 -12.22
CA HIS A 47 14.71 9.68 -13.00
C HIS A 47 14.18 11.06 -13.36
N PRO A 48 13.53 11.21 -14.53
CA PRO A 48 12.81 12.42 -14.87
C PRO A 48 11.85 12.81 -13.74
N VAL A 49 11.76 14.11 -13.47
CA VAL A 49 10.75 14.63 -12.54
C VAL A 49 9.37 14.37 -13.14
N MET A 50 8.50 13.74 -12.37
CA MET A 50 7.12 13.44 -12.77
C MET A 50 6.21 14.59 -12.30
N GLU A 51 6.26 15.72 -13.00
CA GLU A 51 5.45 16.91 -12.70
C GLU A 51 3.94 16.61 -12.71
N GLU A 52 3.51 15.57 -13.44
CA GLU A 52 2.12 15.12 -13.48
C GLU A 52 1.61 14.64 -12.11
N LEU A 53 2.51 14.22 -11.21
CA LEU A 53 2.13 13.78 -9.86
C LEU A 53 1.79 14.96 -8.93
N ASP A 54 2.16 16.19 -9.28
CA ASP A 54 1.75 17.37 -8.51
C ASP A 54 0.37 17.89 -8.94
N VAL A 55 -0.21 17.30 -9.99
CA VAL A 55 -1.53 17.68 -10.50
C VAL A 55 -2.63 17.03 -9.63
N PRO A 56 -3.63 17.80 -9.16
CA PRO A 56 -4.73 17.23 -8.42
C PRO A 56 -5.49 16.18 -9.25
N PRO A 57 -5.90 15.06 -8.63
CA PRO A 57 -6.56 13.97 -9.35
C PRO A 57 -7.87 14.43 -10.00
N SER A 58 -8.10 14.03 -11.24
CA SER A 58 -9.30 14.35 -12.00
C SER A 58 -10.50 13.46 -11.63
N VAL A 59 -11.70 13.89 -12.01
CA VAL A 59 -12.93 13.10 -11.82
C VAL A 59 -12.87 11.81 -12.65
N GLU A 60 -12.30 11.86 -13.84
CA GLU A 60 -12.13 10.73 -14.75
C GLU A 60 -11.18 9.68 -14.18
N GLU A 61 -10.06 10.11 -13.58
CA GLU A 61 -9.12 9.23 -12.90
C GLU A 61 -9.76 8.55 -11.70
N LEU A 62 -10.49 9.30 -10.87
CA LEU A 62 -11.25 8.72 -9.76
C LEU A 62 -12.29 7.71 -10.26
N SER A 63 -13.01 8.03 -11.33
CA SER A 63 -14.01 7.12 -11.91
C SER A 63 -13.38 5.82 -12.39
N LYS A 64 -12.22 5.89 -13.07
CA LYS A 64 -11.45 4.71 -13.52
C LYS A 64 -10.90 3.92 -12.33
N ALA A 65 -10.43 4.59 -11.28
CA ALA A 65 -9.96 3.94 -10.06
C ALA A 65 -11.09 3.14 -9.41
N ILE A 66 -12.29 3.71 -9.30
CA ILE A 66 -13.47 3.00 -8.79
C ILE A 66 -13.82 1.80 -9.69
N ASP A 67 -13.72 1.91 -11.02
CA ASP A 67 -13.95 0.78 -11.92
C ASP A 67 -12.94 -0.36 -11.73
N SER A 68 -11.71 -0.02 -11.34
CA SER A 68 -10.65 -1.00 -11.13
C SER A 68 -10.78 -1.79 -9.82
N LEU A 69 -11.64 -1.36 -8.89
CA LEU A 69 -11.82 -2.04 -7.60
C LEU A 69 -12.29 -3.49 -7.79
N THR A 70 -11.75 -4.42 -7.02
CA THR A 70 -12.19 -5.83 -7.08
C THR A 70 -13.45 -6.03 -6.24
N CYS A 71 -14.50 -6.58 -6.85
CA CYS A 71 -15.72 -6.98 -6.14
C CYS A 71 -15.50 -8.25 -5.30
N GLY A 72 -16.30 -8.47 -4.27
CA GLY A 72 -16.23 -9.58 -3.33
C GLY A 72 -15.17 -9.40 -2.23
N ARG A 73 -14.58 -8.20 -2.13
CA ARG A 73 -13.65 -7.86 -1.04
C ARG A 73 -14.45 -7.38 0.17
N ALA A 74 -13.95 -7.71 1.36
CA ALA A 74 -14.54 -7.20 2.60
C ALA A 74 -14.47 -5.66 2.61
N PRO A 75 -15.49 -4.97 3.14
CA PRO A 75 -15.46 -3.53 3.31
C PRO A 75 -14.35 -3.10 4.28
N GLY A 76 -13.96 -1.83 4.19
CA GLY A 76 -13.05 -1.23 5.16
C GLY A 76 -13.74 -0.95 6.50
N SER A 77 -13.09 -0.15 7.34
CA SER A 77 -13.69 0.34 8.60
C SER A 77 -14.92 1.22 8.38
N ASP A 78 -15.09 1.74 7.16
CA ASP A 78 -16.27 2.48 6.70
C ASP A 78 -17.50 1.59 6.50
N GLY A 79 -17.33 0.26 6.44
CA GLY A 79 -18.42 -0.67 6.18
C GLY A 79 -18.96 -0.61 4.73
N ILE A 80 -18.26 0.06 3.80
CA ILE A 80 -18.72 0.27 2.43
C ILE A 80 -18.07 -0.75 1.49
N PRO A 81 -18.84 -1.67 0.88
CA PRO A 81 -18.31 -2.61 -0.10
C PRO A 81 -17.95 -1.92 -1.43
N PRO A 82 -16.93 -2.41 -2.17
CA PRO A 82 -16.54 -1.84 -3.47
C PRO A 82 -17.68 -1.77 -4.50
N GLU A 83 -18.63 -2.70 -4.45
CA GLU A 83 -19.78 -2.76 -5.37
C GLU A 83 -20.67 -1.53 -5.22
N VAL A 84 -20.83 -1.04 -3.98
CA VAL A 84 -21.64 0.14 -3.69
C VAL A 84 -21.02 1.37 -4.34
N LEU A 85 -19.69 1.51 -4.28
CA LEU A 85 -18.97 2.60 -4.94
C LEU A 85 -19.12 2.51 -6.47
N LYS A 86 -18.98 1.32 -7.04
CA LYS A 86 -19.14 1.10 -8.50
C LYS A 86 -20.53 1.41 -9.03
N VAL A 87 -21.57 1.08 -8.26
CA VAL A 87 -22.96 1.42 -8.64
C VAL A 87 -23.21 2.91 -8.41
N GLY A 88 -22.80 3.42 -7.24
CA GLY A 88 -23.06 4.78 -6.78
C GLY A 88 -22.35 5.85 -7.61
N LYS A 89 -21.19 5.55 -8.22
CA LYS A 89 -20.47 6.54 -9.04
C LYS A 89 -21.24 7.05 -10.26
N ARG A 90 -22.34 6.39 -10.66
CA ARG A 90 -23.27 6.88 -11.70
C ARG A 90 -24.19 8.01 -11.22
N SER A 91 -24.09 8.40 -9.95
CA SER A 91 -24.86 9.45 -9.29
C SER A 91 -23.94 10.58 -8.79
N GLU A 92 -24.50 11.52 -8.02
CA GLU A 92 -23.76 12.59 -7.34
C GLU A 92 -22.63 12.09 -6.41
N LEU A 93 -22.61 10.80 -6.04
CA LEU A 93 -21.56 10.23 -5.19
C LEU A 93 -20.15 10.48 -5.76
N LEU A 94 -19.97 10.34 -7.08
CA LEU A 94 -18.65 10.54 -7.69
C LEU A 94 -18.12 11.95 -7.47
N ARG A 95 -18.99 12.96 -7.58
CA ARG A 95 -18.64 14.37 -7.37
C ARG A 95 -18.31 14.66 -5.91
N HIS A 96 -19.04 14.07 -4.97
CA HIS A 96 -18.76 14.24 -3.54
C HIS A 96 -17.44 13.57 -3.14
N LEU A 97 -17.19 12.34 -3.62
CA LEU A 97 -15.92 11.64 -3.39
C LEU A 97 -14.75 12.40 -3.99
N HIS A 98 -14.92 12.99 -5.18
CA HIS A 98 -13.90 13.82 -5.81
C HIS A 98 -13.61 15.07 -4.98
N GLY A 99 -14.63 15.75 -4.44
CA GLY A 99 -14.44 16.90 -3.55
C GLY A 99 -13.64 16.55 -2.29
N VAL A 100 -13.95 15.43 -1.64
CA VAL A 100 -13.19 14.95 -0.47
C VAL A 100 -11.75 14.60 -0.86
N LEU A 101 -11.56 13.95 -2.01
CA LEU A 101 -10.23 13.62 -2.52
C LEU A 101 -9.37 14.87 -2.76
N LEU A 102 -9.95 15.92 -3.35
CA LEU A 102 -9.25 17.19 -3.55
C LEU A 102 -8.91 17.88 -2.24
N GLN A 103 -9.82 17.84 -1.26
CA GLN A 103 -9.52 18.37 0.08
C GLN A 103 -8.32 17.65 0.71
N CYS A 104 -8.29 16.30 0.66
CA CYS A 104 -7.15 15.52 1.13
C CYS A 104 -5.84 15.90 0.41
N TRP A 105 -5.93 16.15 -0.90
CA TRP A 105 -4.80 16.53 -1.73
C TRP A 105 -4.21 17.88 -1.33
N GLU A 106 -5.06 18.90 -1.15
CA GLU A 106 -4.64 20.26 -0.82
C GLU A 106 -4.16 20.39 0.64
N GLU A 107 -4.84 19.73 1.58
CA GLU A 107 -4.56 19.85 3.00
C GLU A 107 -3.49 18.88 3.50
N GLY A 108 -3.19 17.81 2.74
CA GLY A 108 -2.27 16.75 3.15
C GLY A 108 -2.75 15.96 4.37
N THR A 109 -4.04 16.06 4.73
CA THR A 109 -4.64 15.37 5.87
C THR A 109 -6.00 14.78 5.50
N VAL A 110 -6.41 13.73 6.21
CA VAL A 110 -7.73 13.13 6.01
C VAL A 110 -8.77 13.94 6.79
N PRO A 111 -9.86 14.40 6.16
CA PRO A 111 -10.92 15.14 6.84
C PRO A 111 -11.48 14.34 8.03
N PRO A 112 -11.86 15.00 9.13
CA PRO A 112 -12.46 14.32 10.27
C PRO A 112 -13.71 13.54 9.84
N GLY A 113 -13.77 12.26 10.19
CA GLY A 113 -14.97 11.46 9.99
C GLY A 113 -16.13 12.07 10.77
N HIS A 114 -17.23 12.40 10.09
CA HIS A 114 -18.49 12.70 10.75
C HIS A 114 -19.12 11.35 11.11
N ALA A 115 -18.88 10.89 12.33
CA ALA A 115 -19.55 9.73 12.90
C ALA A 115 -20.99 10.08 13.31
#